data_AF-F8AHU1-F1
#
_entry.id   AF-F8AHU1-F1
#
_cell.length_a   1.000
_cell.length_b   1.000
_cell.length_c   1.000
_cell.angle_alpha   90.00
_cell.angle_beta   90.00
_cell.angle_gamma   90.00
#
_symmetry.space_group_name_H-M   'P 1'
#
loop_
_entity.id
_entity.type
_entity.pdbx_description
1 polymer ?
#
loop_
_entity_poly.entity_id
_entity_poly.type
_entity_poly.pdbx_seq_one_letter_code
_entity_poly.pdbx_strand_id
1 'polypeptide(L)'
;MVFEYHWTVPELNLKKHRKIDAHAHIQELGDPFNVGITERDMLRLMEEYSIELAVISDVDNEKIMRIVRGNPDRFIGIYWANPRAESPKEAEDNIINSGFRGIKLHPLLHMFRPSSVRVRKIVEIAGKLGIPVFIHTGHAPTSLPSQVARLVKDFPDVKFVFVHMGHGNAYYIQEAIDIGKELDNVYLETSGMPMSSKIAEAYLEVPDRVMFGTDVPCHHPAVEIVKVLSSGLNEKALRKVFYENAKELLEL
;
A
#
# COMPACT_ATOMS: atom_id res chain seq x y z
N MET A 1 -11.79 11.97 20.97
CA MET A 1 -11.79 13.40 20.62
C MET A 1 -12.70 13.54 19.41
N VAL A 2 -13.64 14.49 19.37
CA VAL A 2 -14.46 14.76 18.18
C VAL A 2 -13.72 15.81 17.35
N PHE A 3 -13.38 15.51 16.10
CA PHE A 3 -12.69 16.43 15.21
C PHE A 3 -13.71 17.27 14.43
N GLU A 4 -13.67 18.58 14.58
CA GLU A 4 -14.48 19.51 13.77
C GLU A 4 -13.71 19.89 12.51
N TYR A 5 -14.26 19.54 11.34
CA TYR A 5 -13.69 19.86 10.03
C TYR A 5 -14.28 21.16 9.49
N HIS A 6 -13.41 22.04 8.98
CA HIS A 6 -13.85 23.12 8.11
C HIS A 6 -13.99 22.58 6.68
N TRP A 7 -15.24 22.37 6.24
CA TRP A 7 -15.63 21.84 4.94
C TRP A 7 -15.41 22.82 3.76
N THR A 8 -14.31 23.56 3.75
CA THR A 8 -13.93 24.34 2.57
C THR A 8 -13.17 23.41 1.64
N VAL A 9 -13.69 23.20 0.43
CA VAL A 9 -12.96 22.52 -0.64
C VAL A 9 -12.11 23.60 -1.33
N PRO A 10 -10.80 23.72 -1.03
CA PRO A 10 -9.95 24.61 -1.82
C PRO A 10 -9.98 24.19 -3.28
N GLU A 11 -9.63 25.08 -4.21
CA GLU A 11 -9.45 24.71 -5.61
C GLU A 11 -8.57 23.45 -5.71
N LEU A 12 -9.15 22.34 -6.15
CA LEU A 12 -8.50 21.04 -6.17
C LEU A 12 -7.49 20.98 -7.32
N ASN A 13 -6.26 21.36 -7.05
CA ASN A 13 -5.17 21.16 -8.00
C ASN A 13 -4.52 19.79 -7.80
N LEU A 14 -5.01 18.82 -8.57
CA LEU A 14 -4.56 17.43 -8.59
C LEU A 14 -3.06 17.27 -8.90
N LYS A 15 -2.44 18.25 -9.57
CA LYS A 15 -1.04 18.21 -10.04
C LYS A 15 -0.08 18.99 -9.15
N LYS A 16 -0.59 19.70 -8.13
CA LYS A 16 0.19 20.59 -7.27
C LYS A 16 1.34 19.87 -6.54
N HIS A 17 1.06 18.67 -6.01
CA HIS A 17 2.01 17.91 -5.22
C HIS A 17 2.70 16.85 -6.08
N ARG A 18 4.03 16.71 -5.91
CA ARG A 18 4.75 15.49 -6.30
C ARG A 18 4.22 14.32 -5.50
N LYS A 19 4.14 13.14 -6.11
CA LYS A 19 3.58 11.94 -5.47
C LYS A 19 4.46 10.73 -5.70
N ILE A 20 4.56 9.88 -4.69
CA ILE A 20 4.94 8.48 -4.83
C ILE A 20 3.66 7.68 -4.61
N ASP A 21 3.27 6.90 -5.61
CA ASP A 21 2.17 5.96 -5.47
C ASP A 21 2.69 4.70 -4.77
N ALA A 22 2.44 4.56 -3.47
CA ALA A 22 2.96 3.47 -2.67
C ALA A 22 2.28 2.12 -2.94
N HIS A 23 1.21 2.10 -3.75
CA HIS A 23 0.47 0.88 -4.03
C HIS A 23 -0.34 0.99 -5.33
N ALA A 24 0.14 0.31 -6.38
CA ALA A 24 -0.56 0.16 -7.64
C ALA A 24 -0.33 -1.23 -8.25
N HIS A 25 -1.08 -1.52 -9.30
CA HIS A 25 -0.96 -2.72 -10.10
C HIS A 25 -0.89 -2.39 -11.60
N ILE A 26 -0.11 -3.16 -12.35
CA ILE A 26 -0.14 -3.16 -13.81
C ILE A 26 -0.61 -4.55 -14.24
N GLN A 27 -1.92 -4.79 -14.09
CA GLN A 27 -2.53 -6.10 -14.24
C GLN A 27 -3.89 -6.03 -14.91
N GLU A 28 -4.37 -7.18 -15.36
CA GLU A 28 -5.75 -7.39 -15.80
C GLU A 28 -6.44 -8.27 -14.76
N LEU A 29 -7.53 -7.76 -14.19
CA LEU A 29 -8.39 -8.49 -13.26
C LEU A 29 -9.69 -8.83 -13.99
N GLY A 30 -9.93 -10.13 -14.16
CA GLY A 30 -11.20 -10.65 -14.68
C GLY A 30 -12.35 -10.49 -13.67
N ASP A 31 -13.39 -11.30 -13.84
CA ASP A 31 -14.52 -11.35 -12.91
C ASP A 31 -14.04 -11.60 -11.45
N PRO A 32 -14.55 -10.87 -10.44
CA PRO A 32 -15.65 -9.90 -10.51
C PRO A 32 -15.22 -8.44 -10.77
N PHE A 33 -13.92 -8.16 -10.92
CA PHE A 33 -13.42 -6.79 -11.01
C PHE A 33 -13.57 -6.19 -12.42
N ASN A 34 -13.31 -6.99 -13.45
CA ASN A 34 -13.46 -6.61 -14.86
C ASN A 34 -12.75 -5.29 -15.23
N VAL A 35 -11.51 -5.13 -14.77
CA VAL A 35 -10.67 -3.94 -14.99
C VAL A 35 -9.26 -4.34 -15.36
N GLY A 36 -8.55 -3.46 -16.07
CA GLY A 36 -7.15 -3.68 -16.40
C GLY A 36 -6.45 -2.39 -16.76
N ILE A 37 -5.13 -2.40 -16.69
CA ILE A 37 -4.30 -1.30 -17.17
C ILE A 37 -3.02 -1.82 -17.81
N THR A 38 -2.57 -1.14 -18.87
CA THR A 38 -1.29 -1.40 -19.51
C THR A 38 -0.18 -0.57 -18.87
N GLU A 39 1.08 -1.00 -19.04
CA GLU A 39 2.25 -0.21 -18.65
C GLU A 39 2.22 1.21 -19.25
N ARG A 40 1.84 1.32 -20.53
CA ARG A 40 1.73 2.60 -21.24
C ARG A 40 0.68 3.51 -20.61
N ASP A 41 -0.48 2.98 -20.25
CA ASP A 41 -1.54 3.74 -19.62
C ASP A 41 -1.16 4.18 -18.21
N MET A 42 -0.47 3.32 -17.45
CA MET A 42 0.05 3.68 -16.13
C MET A 42 1.03 4.84 -16.22
N LEU A 43 2.02 4.78 -17.13
CA LEU A 43 2.96 5.87 -17.35
C LEU A 43 2.25 7.18 -17.75
N ARG A 44 1.22 7.11 -18.60
CA ARG A 44 0.41 8.28 -18.97
C ARG A 44 -0.29 8.90 -17.76
N LEU A 45 -0.92 8.08 -16.91
CA LEU A 45 -1.57 8.54 -15.68
C LEU A 45 -0.54 9.15 -14.73
N MET A 46 0.64 8.56 -14.61
CA MET A 46 1.71 9.08 -13.77
C MET A 46 2.14 10.50 -14.19
N GLU A 47 2.34 10.74 -15.49
CA GLU A 47 2.60 12.08 -16.02
C GLU A 47 1.43 13.04 -15.77
N GLU A 48 0.21 12.60 -16.05
CA GLU A 48 -0.98 13.43 -15.93
C GLU A 48 -1.21 13.93 -14.51
N TYR A 49 -0.91 13.09 -13.50
CA TYR A 49 -1.18 13.34 -12.08
C TYR A 49 0.08 13.63 -11.25
N SER A 50 1.23 13.87 -11.88
CA SER A 50 2.50 14.17 -11.21
C SER A 50 2.92 13.10 -10.19
N ILE A 51 2.72 11.83 -10.55
CA ILE A 51 3.24 10.66 -9.85
C ILE A 51 4.63 10.37 -10.41
N GLU A 52 5.64 10.58 -9.59
CA GLU A 52 7.04 10.45 -9.98
C GLU A 52 7.44 8.98 -10.08
N LEU A 53 7.01 8.21 -9.09
CA LEU A 53 7.36 6.81 -8.89
C LEU A 53 6.13 6.04 -8.41
N ALA A 54 5.96 4.81 -8.86
CA ALA A 54 4.92 3.91 -8.39
C ALA A 54 5.49 2.56 -7.92
N VAL A 55 4.98 2.09 -6.79
CA VAL A 55 5.24 0.74 -6.27
C VAL A 55 4.21 -0.20 -6.90
N ILE A 56 4.67 -1.13 -7.72
CA ILE A 56 3.82 -1.99 -8.54
C ILE A 56 3.94 -3.47 -8.14
N SER A 57 2.82 -4.17 -8.25
CA SER A 57 2.75 -5.63 -8.08
C SER A 57 1.70 -6.26 -8.99
N ASP A 58 1.88 -7.54 -9.31
CA ASP A 58 0.98 -8.41 -10.05
C ASP A 58 1.27 -9.84 -9.55
N VAL A 59 0.32 -10.76 -9.68
CA VAL A 59 0.55 -12.18 -9.41
C VAL A 59 1.63 -12.78 -10.32
N ASP A 60 1.85 -12.20 -11.50
CA ASP A 60 3.00 -12.48 -12.38
C ASP A 60 4.21 -11.60 -12.01
N ASN A 61 5.06 -12.13 -11.15
CA ASN A 61 6.30 -11.47 -10.71
C ASN A 61 7.30 -11.21 -11.85
N GLU A 62 7.39 -12.09 -12.85
CA GLU A 62 8.34 -11.92 -13.96
C GLU A 62 7.94 -10.73 -14.84
N LYS A 63 6.64 -10.59 -15.10
CA LYS A 63 6.08 -9.43 -15.79
C LYS A 63 6.43 -8.13 -15.07
N ILE A 64 6.27 -8.07 -13.74
CA ILE A 64 6.61 -6.87 -12.95
C ILE A 64 8.10 -6.52 -13.10
N MET A 65 8.99 -7.51 -12.98
CA MET A 65 10.42 -7.22 -13.13
C MET A 65 10.81 -6.81 -14.54
N ARG A 66 10.13 -7.29 -15.57
CA ARG A 66 10.32 -6.81 -16.94
C ARG A 66 9.97 -5.33 -17.07
N ILE A 67 8.84 -4.92 -16.50
CA ILE A 67 8.38 -3.51 -16.50
C ILE A 67 9.35 -2.62 -15.71
N VAL A 68 9.77 -3.06 -14.52
CA VAL A 68 10.73 -2.33 -13.68
C VAL A 68 12.06 -2.15 -14.41
N ARG A 69 12.61 -3.19 -15.05
CA ARG A 69 13.85 -3.08 -15.82
C ARG A 69 13.73 -2.16 -17.04
N GLY A 70 12.54 -2.07 -17.64
CA GLY A 70 12.25 -1.13 -18.73
C GLY A 70 12.16 0.33 -18.26
N ASN A 71 11.79 0.57 -17.00
CA ASN A 71 11.56 1.91 -16.45
C ASN A 71 12.04 2.03 -14.99
N PRO A 72 13.34 1.83 -14.71
CA PRO A 72 13.86 1.71 -13.34
C PRO A 72 13.69 2.99 -12.51
N ASP A 73 13.63 4.16 -13.15
CA ASP A 73 13.41 5.45 -12.48
C ASP A 73 11.93 5.74 -12.19
N ARG A 74 11.01 4.89 -12.66
CA ARG A 74 9.56 5.10 -12.59
C ARG A 74 8.84 4.06 -11.73
N PHE A 75 9.39 2.86 -11.63
CA PHE A 75 8.73 1.76 -10.93
C PHE A 75 9.62 1.07 -9.92
N ILE A 76 9.02 0.72 -8.78
CA ILE A 76 9.57 -0.23 -7.82
C ILE A 76 8.68 -1.46 -7.80
N GLY A 77 9.27 -2.63 -8.03
CA GLY A 77 8.57 -3.91 -7.91
C GLY A 77 8.54 -4.40 -6.46
N ILE A 78 7.40 -4.94 -6.03
CA ILE A 78 7.28 -5.75 -4.82
C ILE A 78 6.84 -7.17 -5.18
N TYR A 79 7.45 -8.16 -4.54
CA TYR A 79 7.24 -9.58 -4.85
C TYR A 79 5.89 -10.06 -4.35
N TRP A 80 5.01 -10.51 -5.24
CA TRP A 80 3.76 -11.13 -4.85
C TRP A 80 4.00 -12.55 -4.34
N ALA A 81 3.92 -12.74 -3.03
CA ALA A 81 4.05 -14.05 -2.41
C ALA A 81 2.68 -14.74 -2.28
N ASN A 82 2.62 -16.02 -2.65
CA ASN A 82 1.48 -16.89 -2.41
C ASN A 82 1.88 -18.08 -1.52
N PRO A 83 1.72 -17.98 -0.18
CA PRO A 83 2.10 -19.03 0.78
C PRO A 83 1.41 -20.39 0.57
N ARG A 84 0.37 -20.46 -0.28
CA ARG A 84 -0.31 -21.71 -0.64
C ARG A 84 0.28 -22.36 -1.88
N ALA A 85 0.81 -21.58 -2.81
CA ALA A 85 1.30 -22.04 -4.10
C ALA A 85 2.82 -22.28 -4.11
N GLU A 86 3.57 -21.57 -3.25
CA GLU A 86 5.02 -21.72 -3.15
C GLU A 86 5.47 -22.03 -1.71
N SER A 87 6.65 -22.62 -1.60
CA SER A 87 7.37 -22.77 -0.34
C SER A 87 8.10 -21.47 0.04
N PRO A 88 8.39 -21.24 1.33
CA PRO A 88 9.21 -20.10 1.72
C PRO A 88 10.59 -20.08 1.08
N LYS A 89 11.17 -21.25 0.75
CA LYS A 89 12.47 -21.30 0.11
C LYS A 89 12.42 -20.83 -1.34
N GLU A 90 11.41 -21.26 -2.09
CA GLU A 90 11.19 -20.77 -3.47
C GLU A 90 10.95 -19.25 -3.49
N ALA A 91 10.15 -18.73 -2.55
CA ALA A 91 9.95 -17.29 -2.40
C ALA A 91 11.28 -16.55 -2.10
N GLU A 92 12.08 -17.06 -1.16
CA GLU A 92 13.39 -16.48 -0.82
C GLU A 92 14.31 -16.41 -2.06
N ASP A 93 14.42 -17.52 -2.78
CA ASP A 93 15.28 -17.62 -3.96
C ASP A 93 14.81 -16.68 -5.07
N ASN A 94 13.50 -16.53 -5.27
CA ASN A 94 12.94 -15.60 -6.26
C ASN A 94 13.19 -14.14 -5.88
N ILE A 95 13.01 -13.78 -4.60
CA ILE A 95 13.17 -12.39 -4.12
C ILE A 95 14.63 -11.97 -4.26
N ILE A 96 15.57 -12.79 -3.77
CA ILE A 96 17.01 -12.47 -3.76
C ILE A 96 17.55 -12.26 -5.17
N ASN A 97 17.09 -13.06 -6.14
CA ASN A 97 17.61 -13.02 -7.51
C ASN A 97 16.94 -11.98 -8.43
N SER A 98 15.88 -11.31 -7.98
CA SER A 98 15.04 -10.49 -8.85
C SER A 98 15.15 -8.99 -8.60
N GLY A 99 15.61 -8.53 -7.44
CA GLY A 99 15.73 -7.10 -7.11
C GLY A 99 14.41 -6.45 -6.65
N PHE A 100 13.45 -7.25 -6.20
CA PHE A 100 12.25 -6.73 -5.54
C PHE A 100 12.59 -5.98 -4.25
N ARG A 101 11.87 -4.89 -3.97
CA ARG A 101 12.13 -3.99 -2.82
C ARG A 101 11.10 -4.15 -1.70
N GLY A 102 10.33 -5.23 -1.71
CA GLY A 102 9.28 -5.52 -0.74
C GLY A 102 8.54 -6.81 -1.09
N ILE A 103 7.67 -7.25 -0.18
CA ILE A 103 6.81 -8.43 -0.37
C ILE A 103 5.34 -8.01 -0.28
N LYS A 104 4.53 -8.38 -1.27
CA LYS A 104 3.07 -8.26 -1.25
C LYS A 104 2.44 -9.57 -0.78
N LEU A 105 1.55 -9.48 0.19
CA LEU A 105 0.70 -10.57 0.68
C LEU A 105 -0.76 -10.19 0.51
N HIS A 106 -1.56 -11.12 -0.02
CA HIS A 106 -2.99 -10.92 -0.20
C HIS A 106 -3.81 -12.07 0.43
N PRO A 107 -4.07 -12.01 1.76
CA PRO A 107 -4.74 -13.09 2.49
C PRO A 107 -6.14 -13.43 1.98
N LEU A 108 -6.87 -12.43 1.47
CA LEU A 108 -8.21 -12.61 0.91
C LEU A 108 -8.17 -13.34 -0.43
N LEU A 109 -7.47 -12.78 -1.43
CA LEU A 109 -7.37 -13.36 -2.78
C LEU A 109 -6.88 -14.81 -2.74
N HIS A 110 -5.87 -15.08 -1.91
CA HIS A 110 -5.26 -16.41 -1.81
C HIS A 110 -5.82 -17.25 -0.66
N MET A 111 -6.86 -16.80 0.06
CA MET A 111 -7.53 -17.58 1.12
C MET A 111 -6.57 -18.26 2.11
N PHE A 112 -5.74 -17.46 2.79
CA PHE A 112 -4.87 -17.91 3.87
C PHE A 112 -4.99 -17.05 5.13
N ARG A 113 -4.66 -17.62 6.29
CA ARG A 113 -4.61 -16.89 7.56
C ARG A 113 -3.32 -16.04 7.63
N PRO A 114 -3.38 -14.72 7.89
CA PRO A 114 -2.20 -13.85 7.94
C PRO A 114 -1.15 -14.32 8.94
N SER A 115 -1.56 -14.79 10.11
CA SER A 115 -0.63 -15.23 11.17
C SER A 115 -0.26 -16.73 11.08
N SER A 116 -0.37 -17.35 9.91
CA SER A 116 -0.03 -18.77 9.72
C SER A 116 1.48 -19.01 9.73
N VAL A 117 1.91 -20.23 10.04
CA VAL A 117 3.34 -20.61 10.08
C VAL A 117 4.04 -20.34 8.75
N ARG A 118 3.36 -20.59 7.62
CA ARG A 118 3.94 -20.31 6.30
C ARG A 118 4.15 -18.82 6.05
N VAL A 119 3.17 -17.98 6.42
CA VAL A 119 3.31 -16.51 6.29
C VAL A 119 4.43 -15.98 7.19
N ARG A 120 4.55 -16.49 8.42
CA ARG A 120 5.65 -16.13 9.33
C ARG A 120 7.02 -16.37 8.69
N LYS A 121 7.21 -17.52 8.05
CA LYS A 121 8.46 -17.83 7.32
C LYS A 121 8.72 -16.87 6.15
N ILE A 122 7.67 -16.40 5.47
CA ILE A 122 7.81 -15.37 4.43
C ILE A 122 8.23 -14.01 5.04
N VAL A 123 7.68 -13.65 6.19
CA VAL A 123 8.02 -12.41 6.90
C VAL A 123 9.42 -12.46 7.50
N GLU A 124 9.88 -13.63 7.97
CA GLU A 124 11.28 -13.84 8.36
C GLU A 124 12.25 -13.53 7.22
N ILE A 125 11.89 -13.86 5.97
CA ILE A 125 12.69 -13.51 4.79
C ILE A 125 12.73 -12.00 4.61
N ALA A 126 11.58 -11.32 4.71
CA ALA A 126 11.52 -9.85 4.65
C ALA A 126 12.43 -9.21 5.72
N GLY A 127 12.40 -9.71 6.95
CA GLY A 127 13.28 -9.23 8.03
C GLY A 127 14.76 -9.45 7.77
N LYS A 128 15.16 -10.63 7.26
CA LYS A 128 16.55 -10.89 6.86
C LYS A 128 17.05 -9.96 5.75
N LEU A 129 16.16 -9.59 4.83
CA LEU A 129 16.48 -8.75 3.68
C LEU A 129 16.32 -7.25 3.96
N GLY A 130 15.74 -6.87 5.10
CA GLY A 130 15.47 -5.47 5.43
C GLY A 130 14.41 -4.81 4.54
N ILE A 131 13.51 -5.59 3.93
CA ILE A 131 12.48 -5.08 3.01
C ILE A 131 11.08 -5.05 3.66
N PRO A 132 10.22 -4.07 3.32
CA PRO A 132 8.88 -3.98 3.88
C PRO A 132 7.91 -5.06 3.36
N VAL A 133 6.89 -5.35 4.15
CA VAL A 133 5.77 -6.24 3.80
C VAL A 133 4.50 -5.43 3.58
N PHE A 134 4.01 -5.42 2.35
CA PHE A 134 2.72 -4.86 1.96
C PHE A 134 1.64 -5.93 2.10
N ILE A 135 0.67 -5.72 2.98
CA ILE A 135 -0.39 -6.71 3.23
C ILE A 135 -1.77 -6.10 3.04
N HIS A 136 -2.55 -6.75 2.16
CA HIS A 136 -3.95 -6.39 1.94
C HIS A 136 -4.73 -6.41 3.26
N THR A 137 -5.42 -5.32 3.57
CA THR A 137 -6.15 -5.16 4.83
C THR A 137 -7.54 -4.55 4.59
N GLY A 138 -8.53 -4.95 5.39
CA GLY A 138 -9.87 -4.36 5.42
C GLY A 138 -11.01 -5.26 4.98
N HIS A 139 -10.75 -6.49 4.56
CA HIS A 139 -11.79 -7.38 4.02
C HIS A 139 -11.86 -8.72 4.75
N ALA A 140 -13.05 -9.04 5.26
CA ALA A 140 -13.34 -10.36 5.80
C ALA A 140 -13.28 -11.43 4.69
N PRO A 141 -12.96 -12.70 5.01
CA PRO A 141 -12.75 -13.22 6.37
C PRO A 141 -11.28 -13.29 6.81
N THR A 142 -10.32 -12.98 5.94
CA THR A 142 -8.90 -13.28 6.18
C THR A 142 -7.97 -12.06 6.21
N SER A 143 -8.47 -10.85 5.98
CA SER A 143 -7.65 -9.63 5.95
C SER A 143 -8.11 -8.53 6.90
N LEU A 144 -8.70 -8.89 8.05
CA LEU A 144 -9.02 -7.87 9.06
C LEU A 144 -7.73 -7.34 9.72
N PRO A 145 -7.63 -6.02 10.02
CA PRO A 145 -6.46 -5.45 10.66
C PRO A 145 -6.02 -6.18 11.93
N SER A 146 -6.94 -6.59 12.82
CA SER A 146 -6.58 -7.39 14.01
C SER A 146 -6.03 -8.78 13.70
N GLN A 147 -6.44 -9.40 12.59
CA GLN A 147 -5.86 -10.68 12.17
C GLN A 147 -4.42 -10.50 11.69
N VAL A 148 -4.16 -9.40 10.98
CA VAL A 148 -2.82 -9.02 10.52
C VAL A 148 -1.94 -8.60 11.70
N ALA A 149 -2.46 -7.83 12.67
CA ALA A 149 -1.69 -7.40 13.84
C ALA A 149 -1.10 -8.56 14.66
N ARG A 150 -1.77 -9.73 14.68
CA ARG A 150 -1.22 -10.95 15.30
C ARG A 150 0.05 -11.46 14.64
N LEU A 151 0.29 -11.13 13.36
CA LEU A 151 1.55 -11.38 12.69
C LEU A 151 2.55 -10.28 13.04
N VAL A 152 2.15 -9.01 12.91
CA VAL A 152 3.02 -7.83 13.12
C VAL A 152 3.70 -7.85 14.49
N LYS A 153 2.96 -8.19 15.55
CA LYS A 153 3.47 -8.22 16.93
C LYS A 153 4.66 -9.16 17.14
N ASP A 154 4.83 -10.15 16.28
CA ASP A 154 5.95 -11.10 16.36
C ASP A 154 7.18 -10.65 15.55
N PHE A 155 7.08 -9.55 14.80
CA PHE A 155 8.14 -9.03 13.92
C PHE A 155 8.30 -7.52 14.08
N PRO A 156 8.68 -7.02 15.27
CA PRO A 156 8.78 -5.57 15.53
C PRO A 156 9.80 -4.85 14.63
N ASP A 157 10.81 -5.56 14.12
CA ASP A 157 11.85 -5.00 13.26
C ASP A 157 11.47 -4.97 11.77
N VAL A 158 10.34 -5.59 11.38
CA VAL A 158 9.86 -5.59 9.99
C VAL A 158 8.83 -4.48 9.82
N LYS A 159 9.01 -3.63 8.81
CA LYS A 159 8.04 -2.60 8.44
C LYS A 159 6.86 -3.24 7.68
N PHE A 160 5.64 -3.01 8.15
CA PHE A 160 4.40 -3.49 7.51
C PHE A 160 3.59 -2.34 6.95
N VAL A 161 3.14 -2.48 5.70
CA VAL A 161 2.19 -1.56 5.08
C VAL A 161 0.81 -2.20 5.05
N PHE A 162 -0.12 -1.64 5.82
CA PHE A 162 -1.53 -2.01 5.80
C PHE A 162 -2.17 -1.33 4.60
N VAL A 163 -2.17 -2.06 3.48
CA VAL A 163 -2.77 -1.62 2.23
C VAL A 163 -4.26 -1.39 2.44
N HIS A 164 -4.76 -0.25 1.94
CA HIS A 164 -6.11 0.30 2.12
C HIS A 164 -6.51 0.75 3.53
N MET A 165 -5.61 0.69 4.53
CA MET A 165 -5.89 1.13 5.90
C MET A 165 -7.23 0.60 6.45
N GLY A 166 -7.55 -0.67 6.16
CA GLY A 166 -8.77 -1.30 6.68
C GLY A 166 -10.07 -0.99 5.93
N HIS A 167 -10.04 -0.34 4.76
CA HIS A 167 -11.16 0.16 3.92
C HIS A 167 -12.55 -0.48 4.06
N GLY A 168 -12.68 -1.81 4.18
CA GLY A 168 -13.97 -2.50 4.04
C GLY A 168 -15.02 -2.22 5.13
N ASN A 169 -14.69 -1.53 6.22
CA ASN A 169 -15.67 -1.06 7.21
C ASN A 169 -15.08 0.07 8.09
N ALA A 170 -15.90 1.02 8.55
CA ALA A 170 -15.48 2.06 9.50
C ALA A 170 -14.80 1.50 10.78
N TYR A 171 -15.25 0.36 11.30
CA TYR A 171 -14.61 -0.32 12.43
C TYR A 171 -13.23 -0.84 12.09
N TYR A 172 -13.04 -1.44 10.91
CA TYR A 172 -11.74 -1.94 10.46
C TYR A 172 -10.77 -0.79 10.15
N ILE A 173 -11.30 0.34 9.66
CA ILE A 173 -10.51 1.54 9.45
C ILE A 173 -10.00 2.11 10.78
N GLN A 174 -10.87 2.22 11.79
CA GLN A 174 -10.43 2.62 13.13
C GLN A 174 -9.41 1.63 13.70
N GLU A 175 -9.67 0.33 13.57
CA GLU A 175 -8.77 -0.72 14.06
C GLU A 175 -7.37 -0.59 13.44
N ALA A 176 -7.27 -0.31 12.14
CA ALA A 176 -5.98 -0.06 11.48
C ALA A 176 -5.25 1.17 12.04
N ILE A 177 -5.96 2.27 12.31
CA ILE A 177 -5.39 3.48 12.91
C ILE A 177 -4.88 3.20 14.33
N ASP A 178 -5.70 2.54 15.15
CA ASP A 178 -5.36 2.20 16.53
C ASP A 178 -4.12 1.26 16.58
N ILE A 179 -4.04 0.29 15.67
CA ILE A 179 -2.87 -0.59 15.53
C ILE A 179 -1.64 0.20 15.09
N GLY A 180 -1.76 1.12 14.13
CA GLY A 180 -0.64 1.98 13.69
C GLY A 180 -0.08 2.86 14.81
N LYS A 181 -0.96 3.27 15.75
CA LYS A 181 -0.59 4.01 16.95
C LYS A 181 0.07 3.13 18.00
N GLU A 182 -0.40 1.88 18.17
CA GLU A 182 0.18 0.92 19.12
C GLU A 182 1.53 0.36 18.65
N LEU A 183 1.72 0.17 17.34
CA LEU A 183 2.86 -0.53 16.75
C LEU A 183 3.63 0.39 15.80
N ASP A 184 4.85 0.77 16.19
CA ASP A 184 5.68 1.73 15.44
C ASP A 184 6.17 1.24 14.07
N ASN A 185 6.07 -0.07 13.81
CA ASN A 185 6.46 -0.69 12.55
C ASN A 185 5.29 -0.82 11.55
N VAL A 186 4.14 -0.18 11.80
CA VAL A 186 2.96 -0.22 10.92
C VAL A 186 2.76 1.12 10.20
N TYR A 187 2.71 1.01 8.87
CA TYR A 187 2.40 2.07 7.92
C TYR A 187 0.98 1.87 7.37
N LEU A 188 0.26 2.96 7.16
CA LEU A 188 -1.11 3.00 6.67
C LEU A 188 -1.12 3.58 5.26
N GLU A 189 -1.66 2.83 4.31
CA GLU A 189 -1.72 3.22 2.90
C GLU A 189 -3.18 3.53 2.52
N THR A 190 -3.41 4.65 1.84
CA THR A 190 -4.75 5.28 1.74
C THR A 190 -5.60 4.86 0.55
N SER A 191 -5.12 3.99 -0.34
CA SER A 191 -5.86 3.65 -1.55
C SER A 191 -7.21 3.01 -1.23
N GLY A 192 -8.23 3.35 -2.02
CA GLY A 192 -9.60 2.89 -1.80
C GLY A 192 -10.29 3.53 -0.59
N MET A 193 -9.57 4.10 0.40
CA MET A 193 -10.14 4.69 1.62
C MET A 193 -11.35 5.59 1.33
N PRO A 194 -12.56 5.31 1.84
CA PRO A 194 -13.77 6.02 1.40
C PRO A 194 -14.03 7.30 2.21
N MET A 195 -13.29 7.51 3.30
CA MET A 195 -13.51 8.59 4.25
C MET A 195 -12.26 9.48 4.36
N SER A 196 -12.29 10.67 3.74
CA SER A 196 -11.20 11.64 3.82
C SER A 196 -10.91 12.08 5.26
N SER A 197 -11.93 12.13 6.11
CA SER A 197 -11.78 12.39 7.56
C SER A 197 -10.94 11.33 8.26
N LYS A 198 -10.99 10.06 7.84
CA LYS A 198 -10.14 9.01 8.38
C LYS A 198 -8.69 9.11 7.94
N ILE A 199 -8.42 9.68 6.76
CA ILE A 199 -7.05 9.99 6.32
C ILE A 199 -6.44 11.06 7.22
N ALA A 200 -7.20 12.11 7.53
CA ALA A 200 -6.73 13.16 8.44
C ALA A 200 -6.54 12.64 9.87
N GLU A 201 -7.48 11.85 10.40
CA GLU A 201 -7.35 11.21 11.71
C GLU A 201 -6.09 10.31 11.77
N ALA A 202 -5.89 9.44 10.77
CA ALA A 202 -4.70 8.61 10.68
C ALA A 202 -3.41 9.44 10.70
N TYR A 203 -3.36 10.53 9.94
CA TYR A 203 -2.19 11.41 9.91
C TYR A 203 -1.95 12.11 11.26
N LEU A 204 -2.99 12.53 11.96
CA LEU A 204 -2.85 13.18 13.26
C LEU A 204 -2.31 12.22 14.33
N GLU A 205 -2.67 10.94 14.26
CA GLU A 205 -2.20 9.92 15.18
C GLU A 205 -0.81 9.37 14.82
N VAL A 206 -0.52 9.17 13.52
CA VAL A 206 0.74 8.58 13.01
C VAL A 206 1.33 9.32 11.81
N PRO A 207 1.77 10.59 11.97
CA PRO A 207 2.06 11.50 10.86
C PRO A 207 3.20 11.06 9.91
N ASP A 208 4.14 10.25 10.39
CA ASP A 208 5.29 9.75 9.63
C ASP A 208 5.00 8.42 8.91
N ARG A 209 3.80 7.85 9.09
CA ARG A 209 3.48 6.48 8.63
C ARG A 209 2.19 6.38 7.82
N VAL A 210 1.67 7.49 7.30
CA VAL A 210 0.53 7.50 6.36
C VAL A 210 1.01 7.79 4.94
N MET A 211 0.65 6.96 3.96
CA MET A 211 1.15 7.03 2.59
C MET A 211 0.01 7.02 1.56
N PHE A 212 0.19 7.80 0.50
CA PHE A 212 -0.66 7.78 -0.67
C PHE A 212 -0.40 6.53 -1.53
N GLY A 213 -1.48 5.94 -2.05
CA GLY A 213 -1.44 4.96 -3.12
C GLY A 213 -2.74 4.99 -3.91
N THR A 214 -2.72 4.43 -5.12
CA THR A 214 -3.87 4.52 -6.02
C THR A 214 -4.69 3.25 -6.13
N ASP A 215 -4.10 2.07 -5.95
CA ASP A 215 -4.71 0.77 -6.28
C ASP A 215 -5.28 0.73 -7.71
N VAL A 216 -4.65 1.44 -8.65
CA VAL A 216 -4.90 1.24 -10.09
C VAL A 216 -4.69 -0.25 -10.40
N PRO A 217 -5.56 -0.92 -11.20
CA PRO A 217 -6.66 -0.36 -11.99
C PRO A 217 -8.03 -0.29 -11.29
N CYS A 218 -8.14 -0.65 -10.00
CA CYS A 218 -9.41 -0.65 -9.27
C CYS A 218 -9.94 0.77 -9.04
N HIS A 219 -9.06 1.73 -8.83
CA HIS A 219 -9.42 3.14 -8.64
C HIS A 219 -8.67 4.06 -9.60
N HIS A 220 -9.31 5.16 -9.99
CA HIS A 220 -8.69 6.19 -10.82
C HIS A 220 -7.84 7.14 -9.95
N PRO A 221 -6.60 7.52 -10.33
CA PRO A 221 -5.73 8.36 -9.50
C PRO A 221 -6.37 9.68 -9.08
N ALA A 222 -7.17 10.31 -9.96
CA ALA A 222 -7.91 11.52 -9.62
C ALA A 222 -8.79 11.36 -8.36
N VAL A 223 -9.49 10.23 -8.22
CA VAL A 223 -10.34 9.95 -7.06
C VAL A 223 -9.50 9.85 -5.80
N GLU A 224 -8.41 9.09 -5.85
CA GLU A 224 -7.49 8.88 -4.73
C GLU A 224 -6.84 10.19 -4.26
N ILE A 225 -6.45 11.04 -5.21
CA ILE A 225 -5.85 12.35 -4.91
C ILE A 225 -6.89 13.29 -4.27
N VAL A 226 -8.12 13.35 -4.80
CA VAL A 226 -9.18 14.21 -4.22
C VAL A 226 -9.47 13.82 -2.78
N LYS A 227 -9.48 12.52 -2.45
CA LYS A 227 -9.74 12.06 -1.07
C LYS A 227 -8.68 12.54 -0.09
N VAL A 228 -7.40 12.51 -0.48
CA VAL A 228 -6.33 13.08 0.34
C VAL A 228 -6.43 14.61 0.43
N LEU A 229 -6.69 15.32 -0.68
CA LEU A 229 -6.82 16.78 -0.67
C LEU A 229 -8.03 17.27 0.16
N SER A 230 -9.14 16.54 0.11
CA SER A 230 -10.37 16.81 0.86
C SER A 230 -10.33 16.35 2.32
N SER A 231 -9.19 15.83 2.80
CA SER A 231 -9.01 15.46 4.21
C SER A 231 -8.86 16.68 5.13
N GLY A 232 -8.62 17.88 4.59
CA GLY A 232 -8.38 19.08 5.38
C GLY A 232 -6.97 19.16 5.98
N LEU A 233 -6.07 18.25 5.59
CA LEU A 233 -4.66 18.30 5.93
C LEU A 233 -3.98 19.56 5.35
N ASN A 234 -3.10 20.17 6.14
CA ASN A 234 -2.32 21.33 5.69
C ASN A 234 -1.21 20.93 4.69
N GLU A 235 -0.58 21.92 4.07
CA GLU A 235 0.46 21.70 3.06
C GLU A 235 1.64 20.82 3.51
N LYS A 236 2.04 20.91 4.78
CA LYS A 236 3.11 20.06 5.33
C LYS A 236 2.65 18.60 5.39
N ALA A 237 1.43 18.37 5.88
CA ALA A 237 0.84 17.06 5.98
C ALA A 237 0.60 16.42 4.59
N LEU A 238 0.10 17.20 3.64
CA LEU A 238 -0.09 16.73 2.26
C LEU A 238 1.23 16.30 1.61
N ARG A 239 2.33 17.05 1.80
CA ARG A 239 3.66 16.62 1.29
C ARG A 239 4.12 15.29 1.89
N LYS A 240 3.88 15.08 3.19
CA LYS A 240 4.22 13.83 3.85
C LYS A 240 3.44 12.65 3.33
N VAL A 241 2.11 12.77 3.27
CA VAL A 241 1.22 11.71 2.78
C VAL A 241 1.48 11.40 1.31
N PHE A 242 1.60 12.41 0.46
CA PHE A 242 1.81 12.19 -0.97
C PHE A 242 3.22 11.68 -1.33
N TYR A 243 4.25 12.00 -0.55
CA TYR A 243 5.63 11.82 -1.02
C TYR A 243 6.60 11.40 0.08
N GLU A 244 6.80 12.22 1.13
CA GLU A 244 7.94 12.07 2.04
C GLU A 244 7.91 10.73 2.82
N ASN A 245 6.74 10.29 3.28
CA ASN A 245 6.63 9.06 4.08
C ASN A 245 6.94 7.80 3.26
N ALA A 246 6.45 7.73 2.00
CA ALA A 246 6.76 6.63 1.10
C ALA A 246 8.24 6.65 0.70
N LYS A 247 8.80 7.85 0.46
CA LYS A 247 10.23 8.03 0.19
C LYS A 247 11.11 7.50 1.31
N GLU A 248 10.76 7.79 2.56
CA GLU A 248 11.48 7.32 3.75
C GLU A 248 11.34 5.82 3.97
N LEU A 249 10.13 5.27 3.87
CA LEU A 249 9.91 3.82 3.98
C LEU A 249 10.75 3.04 2.97
N LEU A 250 10.79 3.54 1.74
CA LEU A 250 11.47 2.90 0.62
C LEU A 250 12.95 3.22 0.55
N GLU A 251 13.51 4.15 1.34
CA GLU A 251 14.93 4.55 1.28
C GLU A 251 15.35 5.08 -0.10
N LEU A 252 14.67 6.13 -0.56
CA LEU A 252 14.88 6.82 -1.85
C LEU A 252 15.51 8.22 -1.70
#